data_AF-A0A4Y8M3J6-F1
#
_entry.id   AF-A0A4Y8M3J6-F1
#
_cell.length_a   1.000
_cell.length_b   1.000
_cell.length_c   1.000
_cell.angle_alpha   90.00
_cell.angle_beta   90.00
_cell.angle_gamma   90.00
#
_symmetry.space_group_name_H-M   'P 1'
#
loop_
_entity.id
_entity.type
_entity.pdbx_description
1 polymer ?
#
loop_
_entity_poly.entity_id
_entity_poly.type
_entity_poly.pdbx_seq_one_letter_code
_entity_poly.pdbx_strand_id
1 'polypeptide(L)'
;MIRQWFATMNDVLDNLILRFPHASGEEKNALQQQWGMLKTLSDDIIESWLQFEDKMSVYRDLQQQTAHAPEPQKFLGSFVKGQGYFKLHMFNHASEQLEEAIASYPDFLCARMFLAMSRMHLQQWNEAQRHFQLIASITEESRLQAIALNALGCIQAIYAHLDQAQSYFLKALEADPGFSDPKLNLEAVRQGNSQLQLQFGSAELQTLVQV
;
A
#
# COMPACT_ATOMS: atom_id res chain seq x y z
N MET A 1 24.78 35.40 -0.07
CA MET A 1 26.09 34.84 0.34
C MET A 1 26.92 34.40 -0.86
N ILE A 2 26.53 33.40 -1.68
CA ILE A 2 27.30 32.99 -2.88
C ILE A 2 27.64 34.16 -3.82
N ARG A 3 26.66 35.03 -4.15
CA ARG A 3 26.89 36.21 -5.01
C ARG A 3 27.97 37.15 -4.47
N GLN A 4 28.11 37.26 -3.15
CA GLN A 4 29.11 38.13 -2.52
C GLN A 4 30.51 37.52 -2.60
N TRP A 5 30.63 36.19 -2.45
CA TRP A 5 31.92 35.50 -2.63
C TRP A 5 32.44 35.62 -4.06
N PHE A 6 31.57 35.40 -5.06
CA PHE A 6 31.93 35.58 -6.46
C PHE A 6 32.27 37.04 -6.79
N ALA A 7 31.56 38.01 -6.20
CA ALA A 7 31.93 39.42 -6.35
C ALA A 7 33.35 39.68 -5.84
N THR A 8 33.69 39.22 -4.64
CA THR A 8 35.05 39.39 -4.08
C THR A 8 36.11 38.66 -4.89
N MET A 9 35.84 37.44 -5.40
CA MET A 9 36.78 36.72 -6.26
C MET A 9 37.03 37.46 -7.58
N ASN A 10 35.98 38.02 -8.19
CA ASN A 10 36.10 38.84 -9.39
C ASN A 10 36.87 40.14 -9.12
N ASP A 11 36.64 40.80 -7.98
CA ASP A 11 37.41 41.99 -7.61
C ASP A 11 38.92 41.68 -7.48
N VAL A 12 39.28 40.54 -6.88
CA VAL A 12 40.68 40.09 -6.80
C VAL A 12 41.21 39.78 -8.20
N LEU A 13 40.44 39.10 -9.05
CA LEU A 13 40.82 38.78 -10.42
C LEU A 13 41.03 40.04 -11.28
N ASP A 14 40.15 41.03 -11.18
CA ASP A 14 40.27 42.31 -11.87
C ASP A 14 41.53 43.07 -11.46
N ASN A 15 41.87 43.05 -10.16
CA ASN A 15 43.13 43.59 -9.66
C ASN A 15 44.35 42.87 -10.23
N LEU A 16 44.30 41.53 -10.36
CA LEU A 16 45.37 40.76 -11.00
C LEU A 16 45.53 41.15 -12.47
N ILE A 17 44.43 41.21 -13.22
CA ILE A 17 44.41 41.56 -14.65
C ILE A 17 45.03 42.95 -14.88
N LEU A 18 44.68 43.93 -14.04
CA LEU A 18 45.18 45.30 -14.16
C LEU A 18 46.65 45.45 -13.79
N ARG A 19 47.12 44.77 -12.74
CA ARG A 19 48.47 45.00 -12.17
C ARG A 19 49.55 44.10 -12.75
N PHE A 20 49.22 42.87 -13.12
CA PHE A 20 50.21 41.88 -13.56
C PHE A 20 51.07 42.30 -14.78
N PRO A 21 50.53 43.00 -15.81
CA PRO A 21 51.32 43.45 -16.96
C PRO A 21 52.43 44.46 -16.59
N HIS A 22 52.24 45.22 -15.51
CA HIS A 22 53.12 46.32 -15.10
C HIS A 22 53.94 46.00 -13.85
N ALA A 23 53.74 44.83 -13.24
CA ALA A 23 54.36 44.44 -11.98
C ALA A 23 55.86 44.13 -12.10
N SER A 24 56.60 44.46 -11.04
CA SER A 24 58.01 44.07 -10.86
C SER A 24 58.18 42.57 -10.58
N GLY A 25 59.40 42.04 -10.61
CA GLY A 25 59.65 40.60 -10.41
C GLY A 25 59.13 40.04 -9.09
N GLU A 26 59.35 40.75 -7.98
CA GLU A 26 58.82 40.36 -6.67
C GLU A 26 57.29 40.50 -6.59
N GLU A 27 56.74 41.55 -7.18
CA GLU A 27 55.29 41.78 -7.21
C GLU A 27 54.57 40.73 -8.06
N LYS A 28 55.16 40.28 -9.18
CA LYS A 28 54.62 39.18 -10.00
C LYS A 28 54.52 37.88 -9.20
N ASN A 29 55.49 37.58 -8.33
CA ASN A 29 55.43 36.40 -7.47
C ASN A 29 54.24 36.48 -6.49
N ALA A 30 54.00 37.65 -5.89
CA ALA A 30 52.86 37.86 -5.00
C ALA A 30 51.51 37.74 -5.74
N LEU A 31 51.40 38.31 -6.95
CA LEU A 31 50.21 38.20 -7.80
C LEU A 31 49.97 36.76 -8.26
N GLN A 32 51.03 35.99 -8.54
CA GLN A 32 50.91 34.55 -8.85
C GLN A 32 50.43 33.73 -7.66
N GLN A 33 50.82 34.06 -6.43
CA GLN A 33 50.29 33.42 -5.23
C GLN A 33 48.78 33.69 -5.07
N GLN A 34 48.34 34.93 -5.30
CA GLN A 34 46.91 35.29 -5.28
C GLN A 34 46.10 34.55 -6.36
N TRP A 35 46.66 34.41 -7.56
CA TRP A 35 46.09 33.59 -8.62
C TRP A 35 45.98 32.10 -8.23
N GLY A 36 47.03 31.56 -7.60
CA GLY A 36 47.02 30.19 -7.07
C GLY A 36 45.90 29.98 -6.05
N MET A 37 45.72 30.91 -5.12
CA MET A 37 44.63 30.86 -4.14
C MET A 37 43.25 30.91 -4.80
N LEU A 38 43.05 31.78 -5.81
CA LEU A 38 41.78 31.84 -6.55
C LEU A 38 41.47 30.53 -7.28
N LYS A 39 42.50 29.89 -7.86
CA LYS A 39 42.33 28.57 -8.51
C LYS A 39 41.90 27.50 -7.53
N THR A 40 42.63 27.35 -6.42
CA THR A 40 42.29 26.35 -5.40
C THR A 40 40.87 26.58 -4.86
N LEU A 41 40.50 27.83 -4.58
CA LEU A 41 39.15 28.15 -4.13
C LEU A 41 38.09 27.82 -5.20
N SER A 42 38.38 28.09 -6.48
CA SER A 42 37.49 27.74 -7.59
C SER A 42 37.31 26.23 -7.69
N ASP A 43 38.39 25.45 -7.55
CA ASP A 43 38.36 23.99 -7.59
C ASP A 43 37.49 23.43 -6.44
N ASP A 44 37.67 23.93 -5.21
CA ASP A 44 36.89 23.52 -4.04
C ASP A 44 35.39 23.83 -4.19
N ILE A 45 35.05 24.97 -4.79
CA ILE A 45 33.65 25.35 -5.07
C ILE A 45 33.02 24.40 -6.09
N ILE A 46 33.75 24.05 -7.15
CA ILE A 46 33.27 23.12 -8.18
C ILE A 46 33.03 21.75 -7.57
N GLU A 47 33.96 21.23 -6.77
CA GLU A 47 33.81 19.94 -6.10
C GLU A 47 32.59 19.94 -5.16
N SER A 48 32.46 20.99 -4.34
CA SER A 48 31.33 21.14 -3.42
C SER A 48 29.99 21.21 -4.15
N TRP A 49 29.97 21.86 -5.33
CA TRP A 49 28.78 21.94 -6.17
C TRP A 49 28.41 20.58 -6.77
N LEU A 50 29.39 19.81 -7.26
CA LEU A 50 29.16 18.45 -7.76
C LEU A 50 28.58 17.53 -6.68
N GLN A 51 29.16 17.54 -5.47
CA GLN A 51 28.66 16.75 -4.34
C GLN A 51 27.22 17.15 -3.93
N PHE A 52 26.89 18.44 -4.06
CA PHE A 52 25.54 18.92 -3.81
C PHE A 52 24.56 18.43 -4.88
N GLU A 53 24.94 18.50 -6.16
CA GLU A 53 24.14 17.99 -7.29
C GLU A 53 23.90 16.48 -7.20
N ASP A 54 24.90 15.70 -6.79
CA ASP A 54 24.74 14.26 -6.56
C ASP A 54 23.67 13.98 -5.49
N LYS A 55 23.70 14.72 -4.36
CA LYS A 55 22.67 14.60 -3.31
C LYS A 55 21.29 15.02 -3.82
N MET A 56 21.21 16.07 -4.63
CA MET A 56 19.98 16.50 -5.27
C MET A 56 19.46 15.47 -6.27
N SER A 57 20.34 14.75 -6.97
CA SER A 57 19.97 13.62 -7.82
C SER A 57 19.39 12.48 -7.00
N VAL A 58 20.06 12.08 -5.91
CA VAL A 58 19.53 11.06 -4.98
C VAL A 58 18.17 11.47 -4.44
N TYR A 59 17.98 12.74 -4.07
CA TYR A 59 16.69 13.23 -3.60
C TYR A 59 15.62 13.19 -4.70
N ARG A 60 15.96 13.54 -5.95
CA ARG A 60 15.06 13.39 -7.11
C ARG A 60 14.70 11.93 -7.36
N ASP A 61 15.67 11.02 -7.24
CA ASP A 61 15.43 9.58 -7.38
C ASP A 61 14.54 9.05 -6.26
N LEU A 62 14.72 9.51 -5.02
CA LEU A 62 13.82 9.18 -3.92
C LEU A 62 12.42 9.75 -4.15
N GLN A 63 12.30 10.99 -4.65
CA GLN A 63 11.03 11.58 -5.05
C GLN A 63 10.35 10.78 -6.17
N GLN A 64 11.12 10.34 -7.16
CA GLN A 64 10.62 9.49 -8.25
C GLN A 64 10.29 8.09 -7.78
N GLN A 65 11.03 7.50 -6.84
CA GLN A 65 10.65 6.24 -6.20
C GLN A 65 9.36 6.39 -5.38
N THR A 66 9.15 7.52 -4.70
CA THR A 66 7.86 7.82 -4.05
C THR A 66 6.75 8.19 -5.03
N ALA A 67 7.06 8.65 -6.24
CA ALA A 67 6.10 8.97 -7.29
C ALA A 67 5.79 7.78 -8.24
N HIS A 68 6.69 6.80 -8.30
CA HIS A 68 6.54 5.52 -8.99
C HIS A 68 6.06 4.39 -8.07
N ALA A 69 6.14 4.57 -6.75
CA ALA A 69 5.13 4.01 -5.85
C ALA A 69 3.82 4.67 -6.23
N PRO A 70 2.83 3.94 -6.74
CA PRO A 70 1.67 4.59 -7.26
C PRO A 70 0.95 5.21 -6.05
N GLU A 71 0.53 6.48 -6.16
CA GLU A 71 0.00 7.27 -5.04
C GLU A 71 -0.99 6.47 -4.15
N PRO A 72 -0.68 6.20 -2.86
CA PRO A 72 -1.55 5.49 -1.94
C PRO A 72 -2.99 6.03 -1.93
N GLN A 73 -3.16 7.29 -2.27
CA GLN A 73 -4.42 8.03 -2.32
C GLN A 73 -5.38 7.56 -3.42
N LYS A 74 -4.89 7.10 -4.59
CA LYS A 74 -5.77 6.57 -5.65
C LYS A 74 -6.22 5.13 -5.32
N PHE A 75 -5.34 4.32 -4.75
CA PHE A 75 -5.59 2.92 -4.34
C PHE A 75 -6.52 2.82 -3.14
N LEU A 76 -6.26 3.62 -2.11
CA LEU A 76 -7.20 3.81 -1.01
C LEU A 76 -8.49 4.45 -1.50
N GLY A 77 -8.47 5.26 -2.57
CA GLY A 77 -9.66 5.85 -3.17
C GLY A 77 -10.69 4.79 -3.60
N SER A 78 -10.30 3.82 -4.42
CA SER A 78 -11.23 2.76 -4.87
C SER A 78 -11.61 1.83 -3.70
N PHE A 79 -10.69 1.49 -2.80
CA PHE A 79 -11.04 0.72 -1.60
C PHE A 79 -12.05 1.44 -0.69
N VAL A 80 -11.82 2.72 -0.37
CA VAL A 80 -12.70 3.54 0.49
C VAL A 80 -14.08 3.70 -0.15
N LYS A 81 -14.15 3.94 -1.47
CA LYS A 81 -15.42 3.93 -2.21
C LYS A 81 -16.10 2.57 -2.13
N GLY A 82 -15.37 1.48 -2.35
CA GLY A 82 -15.84 0.11 -2.21
C GLY A 82 -16.44 -0.17 -0.83
N GLN A 83 -15.75 0.24 0.24
CA GLN A 83 -16.26 0.15 1.60
C GLN A 83 -17.50 1.02 1.84
N GLY A 84 -17.53 2.23 1.29
CA GLY A 84 -18.68 3.13 1.35
C GLY A 84 -19.91 2.52 0.70
N TYR A 85 -19.78 2.02 -0.53
CA TYR A 85 -20.84 1.31 -1.23
C TYR A 85 -21.26 0.05 -0.50
N PHE A 86 -20.32 -0.71 0.08
CA PHE A 86 -20.63 -1.88 0.88
C PHE A 86 -21.52 -1.54 2.08
N LYS A 87 -21.16 -0.50 2.85
CA LYS A 87 -21.95 -0.03 4.01
C LYS A 87 -23.34 0.48 3.60
N LEU A 88 -23.48 0.98 2.37
CA LEU A 88 -24.75 1.41 1.78
C LEU A 88 -25.52 0.26 1.08
N HIS A 89 -25.06 -1.00 1.23
CA HIS A 89 -25.63 -2.18 0.56
C HIS A 89 -25.66 -2.11 -0.98
N MET A 90 -24.85 -1.23 -1.58
CA MET A 90 -24.69 -1.09 -3.03
C MET A 90 -23.65 -2.09 -3.55
N PHE A 91 -23.91 -3.40 -3.39
CA PHE A 91 -22.89 -4.45 -3.56
C PHE A 91 -22.30 -4.58 -4.96
N ASN A 92 -23.05 -4.24 -6.02
CA ASN A 92 -22.49 -4.19 -7.38
C ASN A 92 -21.42 -3.09 -7.50
N HIS A 93 -21.74 -1.86 -7.08
CA HIS A 93 -20.79 -0.74 -7.08
C HIS A 93 -19.60 -0.99 -6.13
N ALA A 94 -19.86 -1.64 -4.99
CA ALA A 94 -18.80 -2.07 -4.09
C ALA A 94 -17.84 -3.02 -4.80
N SER A 95 -18.37 -4.03 -5.49
CA SER A 95 -17.55 -5.02 -6.21
C SER A 95 -16.66 -4.36 -7.27
N GLU A 96 -17.22 -3.48 -8.11
CA GLU A 96 -16.46 -2.77 -9.15
C GLU A 96 -15.26 -1.98 -8.57
N GLN A 97 -15.50 -1.23 -7.49
CA GLN A 97 -14.45 -0.42 -6.87
C GLN A 97 -13.40 -1.29 -6.14
N LEU A 98 -13.82 -2.42 -5.57
CA LEU A 98 -12.92 -3.35 -4.89
C LEU A 98 -12.08 -4.15 -5.89
N GLU A 99 -12.63 -4.49 -7.06
CA GLU A 99 -11.87 -5.08 -8.16
C GLU A 99 -10.79 -4.14 -8.68
N GLU A 100 -11.09 -2.85 -8.84
CA GLU A 100 -10.07 -1.85 -9.21
C GLU A 100 -8.96 -1.75 -8.15
N ALA A 101 -9.33 -1.80 -6.86
CA ALA A 101 -8.36 -1.80 -5.76
C ALA A 101 -7.45 -3.04 -5.80
N ILE A 102 -8.02 -4.23 -6.04
CA ILE A 102 -7.27 -5.51 -6.10
C ILE A 102 -6.44 -5.62 -7.39
N ALA A 103 -6.92 -5.10 -8.52
CA ALA A 103 -6.16 -5.07 -9.77
C ALA A 103 -4.85 -4.26 -9.61
N SER A 104 -4.90 -3.23 -8.75
CA SER A 104 -3.75 -2.39 -8.47
C SER A 104 -2.86 -2.93 -7.34
N TYR A 105 -3.46 -3.52 -6.30
CA TYR A 105 -2.74 -4.14 -5.20
C TYR A 105 -3.30 -5.55 -4.91
N PRO A 106 -2.80 -6.58 -5.63
CA PRO A 106 -3.35 -7.94 -5.56
C PRO A 106 -3.32 -8.56 -4.17
N ASP A 107 -2.35 -8.18 -3.33
CA ASP A 107 -2.19 -8.72 -1.98
C ASP A 107 -3.04 -7.99 -0.93
N PHE A 108 -3.93 -7.06 -1.35
CA PHE A 108 -4.80 -6.35 -0.42
C PHE A 108 -5.93 -7.22 0.12
N LEU A 109 -5.63 -8.00 1.16
CA LEU A 109 -6.58 -8.95 1.74
C LEU A 109 -7.86 -8.30 2.25
N CYS A 110 -7.80 -7.08 2.79
CA CYS A 110 -8.99 -6.35 3.22
C CYS A 110 -9.93 -6.03 2.03
N ALA A 111 -9.41 -5.52 0.91
CA ALA A 111 -10.23 -5.26 -0.28
C ALA A 111 -10.82 -6.56 -0.84
N ARG A 112 -10.02 -7.63 -0.88
CA ARG A 112 -10.46 -8.97 -1.30
C ARG A 112 -11.56 -9.53 -0.40
N MET A 113 -11.45 -9.28 0.91
CA MET A 113 -12.44 -9.68 1.90
C MET A 113 -13.76 -8.95 1.65
N PHE A 114 -13.76 -7.62 1.50
CA PHE A 114 -14.98 -6.88 1.15
C PHE A 114 -15.58 -7.32 -0.20
N LEU A 115 -14.75 -7.64 -1.20
CA LEU A 115 -15.23 -8.13 -2.50
C LEU A 115 -15.95 -9.47 -2.33
N ALA A 116 -15.34 -10.41 -1.59
CA ALA A 116 -15.93 -11.70 -1.30
C ALA A 116 -17.29 -11.56 -0.58
N MET A 117 -17.38 -10.65 0.39
CA MET A 117 -18.64 -10.34 1.07
C MET A 117 -19.69 -9.73 0.11
N SER A 118 -19.30 -8.79 -0.76
CA SER A 118 -20.20 -8.25 -1.79
C SER A 118 -20.73 -9.34 -2.70
N ARG A 119 -19.86 -10.26 -3.15
CA ARG A 119 -20.24 -11.42 -3.97
C ARG A 119 -21.20 -12.35 -3.22
N MET A 120 -21.03 -12.57 -1.91
CA MET A 120 -22.02 -13.32 -1.11
C MET A 120 -23.38 -12.64 -1.07
N HIS A 121 -23.43 -11.32 -0.82
CA HIS A 121 -24.70 -10.58 -0.81
C HIS A 121 -25.40 -10.58 -2.18
N LEU A 122 -24.64 -10.65 -3.26
CA LEU A 122 -25.14 -10.81 -4.63
C LEU A 122 -25.47 -12.28 -4.97
N GLN A 123 -25.34 -13.21 -4.03
CA GLN A 123 -25.51 -14.66 -4.22
C GLN A 123 -24.60 -15.27 -5.30
N GLN A 124 -23.47 -14.62 -5.57
CA GLN A 124 -22.42 -15.08 -6.48
C GLN A 124 -21.46 -16.01 -5.72
N TRP A 125 -22.02 -17.11 -5.20
CA TRP A 125 -21.39 -18.03 -4.26
C TRP A 125 -20.05 -18.60 -4.74
N ASN A 126 -19.96 -18.99 -6.01
CA ASN A 126 -18.73 -19.52 -6.61
C ASN A 126 -17.60 -18.48 -6.61
N GLU A 127 -17.91 -17.21 -6.86
CA GLU A 127 -16.91 -16.15 -6.82
C GLU A 127 -16.46 -15.82 -5.41
N ALA A 128 -17.44 -15.66 -4.50
CA ALA A 128 -17.17 -15.47 -3.09
C ALA A 128 -16.26 -16.58 -2.54
N GLN A 129 -16.57 -17.84 -2.84
CA GLN A 129 -15.79 -18.99 -2.40
C GLN A 129 -14.32 -18.90 -2.84
N ARG A 130 -14.05 -18.55 -4.10
CA ARG A 130 -12.67 -18.41 -4.62
C ARG A 130 -11.88 -17.35 -3.83
N HIS A 131 -12.51 -16.21 -3.55
CA HIS A 131 -11.84 -15.16 -2.78
C HIS A 131 -11.58 -15.57 -1.32
N PHE A 132 -12.55 -16.19 -0.64
CA PHE A 132 -12.36 -16.65 0.74
C PHE A 132 -11.33 -17.78 0.86
N GLN A 133 -11.30 -18.72 -0.10
CA GLN A 133 -10.27 -19.76 -0.15
C GLN A 133 -8.87 -19.15 -0.26
N LEU A 134 -8.71 -18.15 -1.13
CA LEU A 134 -7.43 -17.47 -1.26
C LEU A 134 -7.06 -16.77 0.06
N ILE A 135 -7.96 -15.98 0.65
CA ILE A 135 -7.72 -15.29 1.92
C ILE A 135 -7.31 -16.27 3.01
N ALA A 136 -8.07 -17.35 3.21
CA ALA A 136 -7.80 -18.34 4.25
C ALA A 136 -6.44 -19.05 4.07
N SER A 137 -5.95 -19.14 2.83
CA SER A 137 -4.67 -19.80 2.51
C SER A 137 -3.43 -18.92 2.64
N ILE A 138 -3.57 -17.60 2.51
CA ILE A 138 -2.42 -16.67 2.48
C ILE A 138 -2.38 -15.66 3.62
N THR A 139 -3.46 -15.52 4.40
CA THR A 139 -3.46 -14.60 5.53
C THR A 139 -2.69 -15.17 6.72
N GLU A 140 -1.91 -14.32 7.39
CA GLU A 140 -1.26 -14.61 8.67
C GLU A 140 -2.12 -14.14 9.87
N GLU A 141 -3.20 -13.40 9.61
CA GLU A 141 -4.07 -12.87 10.66
C GLU A 141 -5.17 -13.86 11.04
N SER A 142 -5.08 -14.40 12.25
CA SER A 142 -6.03 -15.35 12.85
C SER A 142 -7.49 -14.91 12.69
N ARG A 143 -7.79 -13.64 12.96
CA ARG A 143 -9.16 -13.10 12.84
C ARG A 143 -9.66 -13.14 11.40
N LEU A 144 -8.83 -12.73 10.45
CA LEU A 144 -9.22 -12.71 9.04
C LEU A 144 -9.39 -14.12 8.48
N GLN A 145 -8.51 -15.04 8.90
CA GLN A 145 -8.62 -16.46 8.58
C GLN A 145 -9.93 -17.06 9.10
N ALA A 146 -10.29 -16.78 10.35
CA ALA A 146 -11.53 -17.25 10.95
C ALA A 146 -12.78 -16.72 10.22
N ILE A 147 -12.79 -15.44 9.83
CA ILE A 147 -13.87 -14.86 9.03
C ILE A 147 -14.00 -15.56 7.67
N ALA A 148 -12.89 -15.78 6.98
CA ALA A 148 -12.89 -16.47 5.68
C ALA A 148 -13.37 -17.92 5.80
N LEU A 149 -12.90 -18.66 6.81
CA LEU A 149 -13.32 -20.03 7.09
C LEU A 149 -14.81 -20.11 7.44
N ASN A 150 -15.32 -19.18 8.26
CA ASN A 150 -16.75 -19.08 8.54
C ASN A 150 -17.57 -18.87 7.26
N ALA A 151 -17.13 -17.95 6.39
CA ALA A 151 -17.78 -17.70 5.11
C ALA A 151 -17.85 -18.95 4.24
N LEU A 152 -16.74 -19.70 4.16
CA LEU A 152 -16.68 -20.96 3.42
C LEU A 152 -17.64 -21.99 4.01
N GLY A 153 -17.75 -22.07 5.34
CA GLY A 153 -18.74 -22.90 6.00
C GLY A 153 -20.18 -22.54 5.62
N CYS A 154 -20.50 -21.24 5.61
CA CYS A 154 -21.82 -20.76 5.17
C CYS A 154 -22.10 -21.12 3.71
N ILE A 155 -21.12 -20.96 2.82
CA ILE A 155 -21.24 -21.33 1.40
C ILE A 155 -21.45 -22.84 1.24
N GLN A 156 -20.74 -23.69 1.99
CA GLN A 156 -20.98 -25.13 1.94
C GLN A 156 -22.37 -25.51 2.45
N ALA A 157 -22.86 -24.84 3.50
CA ALA A 157 -24.22 -25.06 3.99
C ALA A 157 -25.28 -24.64 2.97
N ILE A 158 -25.08 -23.53 2.24
CA ILE A 158 -25.92 -23.12 1.10
C ILE A 158 -26.00 -24.23 0.03
N TYR A 159 -24.89 -24.91 -0.22
CA TYR A 159 -24.83 -26.06 -1.14
C TYR A 159 -25.27 -27.39 -0.52
N ALA A 160 -25.85 -27.38 0.70
CA ALA A 160 -26.23 -28.57 1.46
C ALA A 160 -25.07 -29.55 1.75
N HIS A 161 -23.81 -29.11 1.64
CA HIS A 161 -22.64 -29.87 2.03
C HIS A 161 -22.37 -29.73 3.54
N LEU A 162 -23.29 -30.23 4.36
CA LEU A 162 -23.31 -29.95 5.80
C LEU A 162 -22.05 -30.43 6.54
N ASP A 163 -21.48 -31.58 6.17
CA ASP A 163 -20.24 -32.07 6.79
C ASP A 163 -19.05 -31.14 6.55
N GLN A 164 -18.94 -30.62 5.32
CA GLN A 164 -17.91 -29.65 4.97
C GLN A 164 -18.14 -28.31 5.68
N ALA A 165 -19.40 -27.88 5.78
CA ALA A 165 -19.77 -26.68 6.52
C ALA A 165 -19.31 -26.78 7.99
N GLN A 166 -19.62 -27.90 8.66
CA GLN A 166 -19.17 -28.15 10.03
C GLN A 166 -17.65 -28.13 10.15
N SER A 167 -16.93 -28.75 9.22
CA SER A 167 -15.45 -28.74 9.21
C SER A 167 -14.89 -27.32 9.13
N TYR A 168 -15.45 -26.47 8.26
CA TYR A 168 -15.03 -25.08 8.13
C TYR A 168 -15.33 -24.25 9.39
N PHE A 169 -16.50 -24.43 10.01
CA PHE A 169 -16.83 -23.72 11.25
C PHE A 169 -15.90 -24.12 12.40
N LEU A 170 -15.55 -25.40 12.52
CA LEU A 170 -14.57 -25.86 13.51
C LEU A 170 -13.19 -25.23 13.28
N LYS A 171 -12.69 -25.21 12.04
CA LYS A 171 -11.43 -24.54 11.71
C LYS A 171 -11.47 -23.04 11.99
N ALA A 172 -12.62 -22.39 11.77
CA ALA A 172 -12.78 -20.98 12.10
C ALA A 172 -12.67 -20.73 13.62
N LEU A 173 -13.24 -21.61 14.44
CA LEU A 173 -13.11 -21.55 15.91
C LEU A 173 -11.69 -21.85 16.39
N GLU A 174 -10.97 -22.75 15.71
CA GLU A 174 -9.55 -23.01 15.98
C GLU A 174 -8.69 -21.78 15.66
N ALA A 175 -8.98 -21.09 14.55
CA ALA A 175 -8.25 -19.89 14.14
C ALA A 175 -8.51 -18.70 15.07
N ASP A 176 -9.76 -18.45 15.47
CA ASP A 176 -10.12 -17.41 16.45
C ASP A 176 -11.26 -17.89 17.36
N PRO A 177 -10.95 -18.39 18.57
CA PRO A 177 -11.94 -18.83 19.55
C PRO A 177 -12.86 -17.70 20.05
N GLY A 178 -12.46 -16.43 19.90
CA GLY A 178 -13.24 -15.26 20.27
C GLY A 178 -14.30 -14.89 19.24
N PHE A 179 -14.29 -15.51 18.05
CA PHE A 179 -15.30 -15.30 17.03
C PHE A 179 -16.55 -16.13 17.31
N SER A 180 -17.66 -15.47 17.63
CA SER A 180 -18.92 -16.13 18.01
C SER A 180 -19.68 -16.76 16.84
N ASP A 181 -19.63 -16.18 15.64
CA ASP A 181 -20.47 -16.58 14.51
C ASP A 181 -20.30 -18.06 14.11
N PRO A 182 -19.07 -18.61 13.99
CA PRO A 182 -18.90 -20.01 13.60
C PRO A 182 -19.53 -20.98 14.61
N LYS A 183 -19.55 -20.62 15.89
CA LYS A 183 -20.20 -21.44 16.93
C LYS A 183 -21.72 -21.48 16.71
N LEU A 184 -22.33 -20.32 16.48
CA LEU A 184 -23.78 -20.22 16.20
C LEU A 184 -24.15 -20.97 14.91
N ASN A 185 -23.32 -20.86 13.88
CA ASN A 185 -23.53 -21.56 12.62
C ASN A 185 -23.40 -23.08 12.75
N LEU A 186 -22.42 -23.54 13.52
CA LEU A 186 -22.23 -24.95 13.80
C LEU A 186 -23.42 -25.54 14.57
N GLU A 187 -23.96 -24.80 15.55
CA GLU A 187 -25.17 -25.17 16.27
C GLU A 187 -26.39 -25.24 15.33
N ALA A 188 -26.57 -24.23 14.47
CA ALA A 188 -27.66 -24.21 13.50
C ALA A 188 -27.63 -25.41 12.54
N VAL A 189 -26.45 -25.74 11.99
CA VAL A 189 -26.29 -26.90 11.11
C VAL A 189 -26.57 -28.22 11.83
N ARG A 190 -26.12 -28.36 13.09
CA ARG A 190 -26.33 -29.60 13.87
C ARG A 190 -27.76 -29.82 14.30
N GLN A 191 -28.54 -28.75 14.49
CA GLN A 191 -29.97 -28.87 14.81
C GLN A 191 -30.79 -29.41 13.63
N GLY A 192 -30.29 -29.31 12.39
CA GLY A 192 -30.90 -29.98 11.24
C GLY A 192 -32.28 -29.45 10.85
N ASN A 193 -32.57 -28.18 11.13
CA ASN A 193 -33.84 -27.57 10.75
C ASN A 193 -33.94 -27.41 9.23
N SER A 194 -35.15 -27.52 8.68
CA SER A 194 -35.43 -27.37 7.24
C SER A 194 -35.05 -25.98 6.69
N GLN A 195 -34.94 -24.99 7.57
CA GLN A 195 -34.44 -23.65 7.26
C GLN A 195 -33.25 -23.34 8.16
N LEU A 196 -32.07 -23.18 7.56
CA LEU A 196 -30.86 -22.76 8.27
C LEU A 196 -30.77 -21.23 8.25
N GLN A 197 -30.51 -20.67 9.43
CA GLN A 197 -30.12 -19.27 9.60
C GLN A 197 -28.65 -19.24 9.98
N LEU A 198 -27.84 -18.65 9.11
CA LEU A 198 -26.38 -18.59 9.26
C LEU A 198 -25.95 -17.15 9.45
N GLN A 199 -25.05 -16.92 10.40
CA GLN A 199 -24.46 -15.65 10.74
C GLN A 199 -23.18 -15.43 9.93
N PHE A 200 -23.12 -14.28 9.27
CA PHE A 200 -21.93 -13.84 8.57
C PHE A 200 -21.66 -12.36 8.87
N GLY A 201 -20.84 -12.11 9.90
CA GLY A 201 -20.65 -10.75 10.39
C GLY A 201 -21.96 -10.21 10.98
N SER A 202 -22.34 -8.98 10.63
CA SER A 202 -23.64 -8.41 11.04
C SER A 202 -24.80 -8.79 10.10
N ALA A 203 -24.58 -9.69 9.14
CA ALA A 203 -25.57 -10.08 8.16
C ALA A 203 -26.04 -11.53 8.37
N GLU A 204 -27.35 -11.73 8.28
CA GLU A 204 -27.99 -13.04 8.36
C GLU A 204 -28.19 -13.62 6.96
N LEU A 205 -27.80 -14.87 6.77
CA LEU A 205 -28.02 -15.65 5.54
C LEU A 205 -29.05 -16.73 5.84
N GLN A 206 -30.15 -16.73 5.07
CA GLN A 206 -31.21 -17.73 5.21
C GLN A 206 -31.15 -18.70 4.03
N THR A 207 -31.20 -20.00 4.31
CA THR A 207 -31.18 -21.04 3.28
C THR A 207 -32.18 -22.14 3.60
N LEU A 208 -32.81 -22.69 2.56
CA LEU A 208 -33.64 -23.89 2.67
C LEU A 208 -32.77 -25.10 2.38
N VAL A 209 -32.51 -25.92 3.41
CA VAL A 209 -31.80 -27.20 3.23
C VAL A 209 -32.85 -28.29 3.28
N GLN A 210 -33.07 -28.95 2.15
CA GLN A 210 -33.85 -30.19 2.11
C GLN A 210 -32.92 -31.31 2.56
N VAL A 211 -33.08 -31.73 3.83
CA VAL A 211 -32.42 -32.92 4.39
C VAL A 211 -33.14 -34.17 3.92
#